data_AF-A0A340YJ79-F1
#
_entry.id   AF-A0A340YJ79-F1
#
_cell.length_a   1.000
_cell.length_b   1.000
_cell.length_c   1.000
_cell.angle_alpha   90.00
_cell.angle_beta   90.00
_cell.angle_gamma   90.00
#
_symmetry.space_group_name_H-M   'P 1'
#
loop_
_entity.id
_entity.type
_entity.pdbx_description
1 polymer ?
#
loop_
_entity_poly.entity_id
_entity_poly.type
_entity_poly.pdbx_seq_one_letter_code
_entity_poly.pdbx_strand_id
1 'polypeptide(L)'
;MTSPKGSRAQKLKLPTLTRKGTLEVPSPTEKDWSKDDEEDWVFKGPDQEQDSLPQPYRMINKLVNFLFDHSWEIIEERGASRKAELSRIQPTIYPPLLESKLNKMPNCMAISQDYVFIGGTKGFSIYNLYNAKRIYVWEKLKVDVTYLWATDLGSQILIASVDEMGTVLHLPF
;
A
#
# COMPACT_ATOMS: atom_id res chain seq x y z
N MET A 1 -16.18 -30.83 42.71
CA MET A 1 -14.73 -31.07 42.83
C MET A 1 -14.29 -31.92 41.66
N THR A 2 -13.26 -31.51 40.91
CA THR A 2 -12.04 -32.27 40.54
C THR A 2 -11.37 -31.66 39.30
N SER A 3 -10.11 -31.26 39.48
CA SER A 3 -9.18 -30.78 38.48
C SER A 3 -8.67 -31.91 37.56
N PRO A 4 -8.11 -31.61 36.38
CA PRO A 4 -7.12 -32.48 35.75
C PRO A 4 -5.70 -31.99 36.06
N LYS A 5 -4.93 -32.86 36.71
CA LYS A 5 -3.47 -32.83 36.86
C LYS A 5 -2.80 -33.37 35.59
N GLY A 6 -1.61 -32.84 35.30
CA GLY A 6 -0.47 -33.71 34.98
C GLY A 6 0.02 -33.72 33.54
N SER A 7 1.05 -32.92 33.29
CA SER A 7 1.95 -32.94 32.14
C SER A 7 2.86 -34.18 32.11
N ARG A 8 3.23 -34.64 30.91
CA ARG A 8 4.52 -35.32 30.68
C ARG A 8 4.91 -35.30 29.20
N ALA A 9 5.85 -34.42 28.84
CA ALA A 9 6.52 -34.41 27.54
C ALA A 9 7.47 -35.60 27.41
N GLN A 10 7.45 -36.25 26.25
CA GLN A 10 8.24 -37.44 25.92
C GLN A 10 9.68 -37.05 25.53
N LYS A 11 10.66 -37.72 26.16
CA LYS A 11 12.09 -37.63 25.78
C LYS A 11 12.35 -38.48 24.53
N LEU A 12 12.87 -37.87 23.47
CA LEU A 12 13.43 -38.57 22.31
C LEU A 12 14.82 -39.14 22.66
N LYS A 13 14.98 -40.45 22.48
CA LYS A 13 16.24 -41.19 22.62
C LYS A 13 16.99 -41.20 21.27
N LEU A 14 18.28 -40.89 21.28
CA LEU A 14 19.19 -41.09 20.16
C LEU A 14 19.61 -42.57 20.05
N PRO A 15 19.65 -43.18 18.85
CA PRO A 15 20.09 -44.55 18.69
C PRO A 15 21.62 -44.66 18.54
N THR A 16 22.21 -45.48 19.40
CA THR A 16 23.57 -46.03 19.31
C THR A 16 23.67 -47.00 18.13
N LEU A 17 24.58 -46.74 17.18
CA LEU A 17 24.99 -47.71 16.16
C LEU A 17 26.43 -48.18 16.43
N THR A 18 26.53 -49.40 16.94
CA THR A 18 27.75 -50.19 17.07
C THR A 18 28.11 -50.82 15.72
N ARG A 19 29.39 -50.76 15.29
CA ARG A 19 30.15 -51.93 14.77
C ARG A 19 31.61 -51.54 14.48
N LYS A 20 32.53 -52.05 15.32
CA LYS A 20 33.97 -52.08 15.06
C LYS A 20 34.24 -52.92 13.80
N GLY A 21 34.90 -52.32 12.81
CA GLY A 21 35.61 -53.00 11.74
C GLY A 21 37.08 -52.65 11.85
N THR A 22 37.94 -53.66 11.99
CA THR A 22 39.39 -53.51 12.05
C THR A 22 39.90 -53.13 10.67
N LEU A 23 40.14 -51.84 10.44
CA LEU A 23 40.99 -51.33 9.37
C LEU A 23 42.32 -50.97 10.03
N GLU A 24 43.39 -51.70 9.72
CA GLU A 24 44.75 -51.31 10.08
C GLU A 24 45.08 -50.03 9.32
N VAL A 25 44.99 -48.89 10.02
CA VAL A 25 45.52 -47.62 9.56
C VAL A 25 47.03 -47.67 9.76
N PRO A 26 47.86 -47.43 8.73
CA PRO A 26 49.31 -47.38 8.92
C PRO A 26 49.64 -46.28 9.93
N SER A 27 50.49 -46.59 10.90
CA SER A 27 50.91 -45.63 11.92
C SER A 27 51.58 -44.45 11.23
N PRO A 28 51.14 -43.20 11.46
CA PRO A 28 51.75 -42.05 10.81
C PRO A 28 53.19 -41.94 11.31
N THR A 29 54.15 -42.01 10.39
CA THR A 29 55.56 -41.77 10.70
C THR A 29 55.74 -40.27 10.89
N GLU A 30 56.56 -39.84 11.87
CA GLU A 30 56.81 -38.44 12.28
C GLU A 30 57.20 -37.45 11.16
N LYS A 31 57.35 -37.90 9.91
CA LYS A 31 57.68 -37.08 8.74
C LYS A 31 56.48 -36.44 8.02
N ASP A 32 55.25 -36.84 8.34
CA ASP A 32 54.03 -36.26 7.73
C ASP A 32 53.35 -35.20 8.60
N TRP A 33 53.88 -34.91 9.78
CA TRP A 33 53.43 -33.78 10.57
C TRP A 33 54.17 -32.54 10.08
N SER A 34 53.45 -31.65 9.38
CA SER A 34 53.92 -30.28 9.19
C SER A 34 54.28 -29.72 10.57
N LYS A 35 55.54 -29.33 10.74
CA LYS A 35 56.06 -28.80 12.00
C LYS A 35 55.09 -27.76 12.55
N ASP A 36 54.69 -27.99 13.79
CA ASP A 36 54.04 -27.06 14.68
C ASP A 36 54.59 -25.65 14.49
N ASP A 37 53.80 -24.78 13.86
CA ASP A 37 53.70 -23.42 14.34
C ASP A 37 52.64 -23.50 15.45
N GLU A 38 53.08 -23.71 16.69
CA GLU A 38 52.29 -23.48 17.91
C GLU A 38 52.00 -21.97 18.02
N GLU A 39 51.25 -21.42 17.06
CA GLU A 39 50.44 -20.25 17.32
C GLU A 39 49.18 -20.77 18.00
N ASP A 40 49.06 -20.45 19.29
CA ASP A 40 47.94 -20.72 20.16
C ASP A 40 46.65 -20.14 19.50
N TRP A 41 46.01 -20.93 18.62
CA TRP A 41 44.76 -20.57 17.97
C TRP A 41 43.65 -20.62 19.03
N VAL A 42 43.57 -19.57 19.83
CA VAL A 42 42.43 -19.30 20.70
C VAL A 42 41.23 -19.10 19.79
N PHE A 43 40.44 -20.16 19.62
CA PHE A 43 39.10 -20.06 19.04
C PHE A 43 38.29 -19.08 19.90
N LYS A 44 38.28 -17.82 19.49
CA LYS A 44 37.37 -16.84 20.06
C LYS A 44 35.96 -17.28 19.68
N GLY A 45 35.19 -17.71 20.66
CA GLY A 45 33.78 -18.00 20.44
C GLY A 45 33.08 -16.76 19.88
N PRO A 46 31.99 -16.92 19.10
CA PRO A 46 31.24 -15.80 18.50
C PRO A 46 30.72 -14.78 19.52
N ASP A 47 30.74 -15.13 20.80
CA ASP A 47 30.35 -14.26 21.93
C ASP A 47 31.44 -13.26 22.35
N GLN A 48 32.65 -13.36 21.79
CA GLN A 48 33.84 -12.66 22.31
C GLN A 48 34.16 -11.33 21.61
N GLU A 49 33.41 -10.92 20.59
CA GLU A 49 33.81 -9.76 19.78
C GLU A 49 33.37 -8.39 20.33
N GLN A 50 32.38 -8.27 21.25
CA GLN A 50 31.92 -6.92 21.64
C GLN A 50 31.47 -6.72 23.10
N ASP A 51 31.53 -7.72 23.96
CA ASP A 51 31.13 -7.53 25.36
C ASP A 51 32.33 -7.57 26.31
N SER A 52 32.99 -6.42 26.44
CA SER A 52 34.10 -6.22 27.38
C SER A 52 33.70 -6.30 28.85
N LEU A 53 32.39 -6.35 29.16
CA LEU A 53 31.86 -6.28 30.52
C LEU A 53 31.62 -7.68 31.13
N PRO A 54 31.98 -7.89 32.40
CA PRO A 54 31.61 -9.12 33.12
C PRO A 54 30.10 -9.18 33.38
N GLN A 55 29.57 -10.38 33.63
CA GLN A 55 28.19 -10.54 34.12
C GLN A 55 28.07 -9.95 35.54
N PRO A 56 26.98 -9.24 35.87
CA PRO A 56 25.74 -9.04 35.11
C PRO A 56 25.75 -7.80 34.19
N TYR A 57 26.79 -6.98 34.25
CA TYR A 57 26.86 -5.69 33.56
C TYR A 57 26.78 -5.81 32.04
N ARG A 58 27.24 -6.93 31.47
CA ARG A 58 27.04 -7.28 30.07
C ARG A 58 25.58 -7.29 29.65
N MET A 59 24.74 -7.96 30.43
CA MET A 59 23.31 -8.09 30.12
C MET A 59 22.62 -6.73 30.23
N ILE A 60 23.02 -5.92 31.21
CA ILE A 60 22.55 -4.55 31.37
C ILE A 60 22.93 -3.70 30.15
N ASN A 61 24.17 -3.77 29.69
CA ASN A 61 24.65 -3.02 28.53
C ASN A 61 23.88 -3.38 27.26
N LYS A 62 23.63 -4.68 27.00
CA LYS A 62 22.81 -5.11 25.86
C LYS A 62 21.41 -4.54 25.92
N LEU A 63 20.76 -4.61 27.08
CA LEU A 63 19.40 -4.14 27.25
C LEU A 63 19.31 -2.61 27.07
N VAL A 64 20.28 -1.88 27.59
CA VAL A 64 20.35 -0.42 27.44
C VAL A 64 20.59 -0.02 25.98
N ASN A 65 21.54 -0.65 25.29
CA ASN A 65 21.79 -0.36 23.87
C ASN A 65 20.59 -0.72 23.00
N PHE A 66 19.97 -1.89 23.24
CA PHE A 66 18.74 -2.27 22.57
C PHE A 66 17.62 -1.23 22.76
N LEU A 67 17.47 -0.70 23.98
CA LEU A 67 16.48 0.34 24.25
C LEU A 67 16.78 1.61 23.44
N PHE A 68 18.06 2.01 23.35
CA PHE A 68 18.46 3.17 22.57
C PHE A 68 18.22 2.97 21.07
N ASP A 69 18.66 1.85 20.51
CA ASP A 69 18.50 1.53 19.08
C ASP A 69 17.02 1.50 18.69
N HIS A 70 16.20 0.79 19.47
CA HIS A 70 14.76 0.68 19.23
C HIS A 70 14.05 2.04 19.40
N SER A 71 14.46 2.83 20.39
CA SER A 71 13.90 4.19 20.56
C SER A 71 14.28 5.10 19.40
N TRP A 72 15.50 4.97 18.89
CA TRP A 72 15.99 5.75 17.76
C TRP A 72 15.24 5.41 16.47
N GLU A 73 15.04 4.13 16.18
CA GLU A 73 14.26 3.66 15.03
C GLU A 73 12.83 4.25 15.02
N ILE A 74 12.13 4.21 16.17
CA ILE A 74 10.80 4.80 16.30
C ILE A 74 10.82 6.31 16.04
N ILE A 75 11.84 7.01 16.54
CA ILE A 75 11.96 8.46 16.34
C ILE A 75 12.23 8.78 14.87
N GLU A 76 13.08 8.00 14.22
CA GLU A 76 13.44 8.16 12.82
C GLU A 76 12.24 7.89 11.91
N GLU A 77 11.50 6.80 12.13
CA GLU A 77 10.28 6.47 11.38
C GLU A 77 9.22 7.57 11.49
N ARG A 78 9.00 8.10 12.71
CA ARG A 78 8.09 9.23 12.95
C ARG A 78 8.59 10.53 12.30
N GLY A 79 9.91 10.72 12.26
CA GLY A 79 10.54 11.85 11.57
C GLY A 79 10.33 11.78 10.05
N ALA A 80 10.56 10.61 9.47
CA ALA A 80 10.36 10.34 8.04
C ALA A 80 8.89 10.51 7.65
N SER A 81 7.97 9.98 8.44
CA SER A 81 6.51 10.11 8.21
C SER A 81 6.05 11.57 8.22
N ARG A 82 6.49 12.38 9.19
CA ARG A 82 6.16 13.81 9.25
C ARG A 82 6.78 14.59 8.09
N LYS A 83 8.02 14.30 7.70
CA LYS A 83 8.65 14.92 6.52
C LYS A 83 7.88 14.58 5.24
N ALA A 84 7.46 13.32 5.08
CA ALA A 84 6.64 12.89 3.96
C ALA A 84 5.30 13.63 3.94
N GLU A 85 4.64 13.79 5.08
CA GLU A 85 3.38 14.54 5.20
C GLU A 85 3.55 16.03 4.87
N LEU A 86 4.58 16.68 5.40
CA LEU A 86 4.89 18.09 5.11
C LEU A 86 5.30 18.31 3.66
N SER A 87 5.88 17.29 3.01
CA SER A 87 6.22 17.35 1.58
C SER A 87 5.00 17.23 0.66
N ARG A 88 3.83 16.84 1.19
CA ARG A 88 2.60 16.78 0.40
C ARG A 88 2.11 18.19 0.12
N ILE A 89 2.17 18.58 -1.14
CA ILE A 89 1.52 19.79 -1.63
C ILE A 89 0.01 19.55 -1.57
N GLN A 90 -0.69 20.35 -0.76
CA GLN A 90 -2.15 20.35 -0.79
C GLN A 90 -2.62 21.01 -2.08
N PRO A 91 -3.49 20.38 -2.88
CA PRO A 91 -4.06 21.02 -4.05
C PRO A 91 -4.87 22.24 -3.63
N THR A 92 -4.83 23.30 -4.45
CA THR A 92 -5.66 24.47 -4.23
C THR A 92 -7.13 24.09 -4.29
N ILE A 93 -7.85 24.28 -3.19
CA ILE A 93 -9.29 24.06 -3.12
C ILE A 93 -9.98 25.36 -3.54
N TYR A 94 -10.72 25.32 -4.64
CA TYR A 94 -11.53 26.45 -5.09
C TYR A 94 -12.95 26.31 -4.52
N PRO A 95 -13.52 27.37 -3.90
CA PRO A 95 -14.92 27.35 -3.51
C PRO A 95 -15.83 27.32 -4.75
N PRO A 96 -17.03 26.74 -4.64
CA PRO A 96 -18.00 26.78 -5.73
C PRO A 96 -18.37 28.24 -6.06
N LEU A 97 -18.27 28.60 -7.34
CA LEU A 97 -18.54 29.97 -7.80
C LEU A 97 -20.03 30.26 -7.97
N LEU A 98 -20.80 29.25 -8.36
CA LEU A 98 -22.20 29.39 -8.73
C LEU A 98 -22.98 28.11 -8.43
N GLU A 99 -24.17 28.27 -7.85
CA GLU A 99 -25.10 27.17 -7.61
C GLU A 99 -26.37 27.42 -8.41
N SER A 100 -26.71 26.49 -9.30
CA SER A 100 -27.96 26.53 -10.07
C SER A 100 -29.02 25.67 -9.38
N LYS A 101 -30.14 26.27 -9.00
CA LYS A 101 -31.30 25.52 -8.51
C LYS A 101 -32.01 24.87 -9.69
N LEU A 102 -31.83 23.56 -9.83
CA LEU A 102 -32.57 22.75 -10.80
C LEU A 102 -33.93 22.37 -10.19
N ASN A 103 -34.99 22.44 -10.99
CA ASN A 103 -36.34 22.08 -10.54
C ASN A 103 -36.50 20.59 -10.23
N LYS A 104 -35.65 19.76 -10.84
CA LYS A 104 -35.61 18.31 -10.68
C LYS A 104 -34.16 17.84 -10.63
N MET A 105 -33.94 16.72 -9.97
CA MET A 105 -32.63 16.06 -9.97
C MET A 105 -32.28 15.63 -11.39
N PRO A 106 -31.11 16.02 -11.92
CA PRO A 106 -30.66 15.55 -13.22
C PRO A 106 -30.15 14.11 -13.14
N ASN A 107 -30.28 13.37 -14.24
CA ASN A 107 -29.80 12.00 -14.36
C ASN A 107 -28.33 11.97 -14.80
N CYS A 108 -27.98 12.85 -15.74
CA CYS A 108 -26.64 12.92 -16.32
C CYS A 108 -26.29 14.36 -16.71
N MET A 109 -25.00 14.65 -16.83
CA MET A 109 -24.50 15.94 -17.26
C MET A 109 -23.27 15.77 -18.16
N ALA A 110 -23.12 16.66 -19.13
CA ALA A 110 -21.93 16.77 -19.97
C ALA A 110 -21.56 18.25 -20.15
N ILE A 111 -20.28 18.54 -20.35
CA ILE A 111 -19.78 19.90 -20.57
C ILE A 111 -19.04 19.91 -21.90
N SER A 112 -19.32 20.90 -22.74
CA SER A 112 -18.55 21.17 -23.95
C SER A 112 -18.53 22.68 -24.20
N GLN A 113 -17.35 23.22 -24.50
CA GLN A 113 -17.11 24.66 -24.61
C GLN A 113 -17.67 25.42 -23.39
N ASP A 114 -18.50 26.43 -23.65
CA ASP A 114 -19.12 27.31 -22.64
C ASP A 114 -20.52 26.84 -22.23
N TYR A 115 -20.86 25.57 -22.51
CA TYR A 115 -22.19 25.01 -22.31
C TYR A 115 -22.18 23.78 -21.42
N VAL A 116 -23.21 23.69 -20.57
CA VAL A 116 -23.50 22.53 -19.72
C VAL A 116 -24.80 21.91 -20.21
N PHE A 117 -24.72 20.64 -20.58
CA PHE A 117 -25.85 19.81 -21.00
C PHE A 117 -26.30 18.99 -19.80
N ILE A 118 -27.57 19.12 -19.42
CA ILE A 118 -28.15 18.46 -18.26
C ILE A 118 -29.31 17.58 -18.74
N GLY A 119 -29.11 16.27 -18.66
CA GLY A 119 -30.10 15.26 -18.98
C GLY A 119 -30.99 14.98 -17.79
N GLY A 120 -32.28 14.81 -18.06
CA GLY A 120 -33.26 14.53 -17.02
C GLY A 120 -34.49 13.85 -17.60
N THR A 121 -35.63 14.13 -16.98
CA THR A 121 -36.87 13.48 -17.38
C THR A 121 -37.32 13.95 -18.76
N LYS A 122 -37.63 13.01 -19.67
CA LYS A 122 -38.17 13.30 -21.01
C LYS A 122 -37.28 14.15 -21.93
N GLY A 123 -35.98 14.28 -21.63
CA GLY A 123 -35.16 15.21 -22.38
C GLY A 123 -33.87 15.66 -21.72
N PHE A 124 -33.32 16.73 -22.27
CA PHE A 124 -32.16 17.44 -21.71
C PHE A 124 -32.32 18.95 -21.87
N SER A 125 -31.50 19.70 -21.13
CA SER A 125 -31.50 21.15 -21.10
C SER A 125 -30.08 21.68 -21.19
N ILE A 126 -29.91 22.85 -21.77
CA ILE A 126 -28.62 23.46 -22.03
C ILE A 126 -28.52 24.75 -21.23
N TYR A 127 -27.43 24.89 -20.49
CA TYR A 127 -27.11 26.04 -19.65
C TYR A 127 -25.80 26.66 -20.10
N ASN A 128 -25.67 27.97 -19.95
CA ASN A 128 -24.37 28.62 -20.11
C ASN A 128 -23.52 28.38 -18.85
N LEU A 129 -22.26 28.00 -19.04
CA LEU A 129 -21.34 27.62 -17.97
C LEU A 129 -21.04 28.78 -17.00
N TYR A 130 -20.95 30.02 -17.50
CA TYR A 130 -20.51 31.16 -16.70
C TYR A 130 -21.63 31.79 -15.86
N ASN A 131 -22.84 31.81 -16.38
CA ASN A 131 -23.97 32.49 -15.73
C ASN A 131 -25.07 31.54 -15.23
N ALA A 132 -24.92 30.22 -15.45
CA ALA A 132 -25.91 29.18 -15.16
C ALA A 132 -27.34 29.50 -15.60
N LYS A 133 -27.50 30.32 -16.65
CA LYS A 133 -28.80 30.58 -17.26
C LYS A 133 -29.11 29.47 -18.25
N ARG A 134 -30.35 28.99 -18.19
CA ARG A 134 -30.88 28.02 -19.14
C ARG A 134 -31.07 28.69 -20.50
N ILE A 135 -30.38 28.19 -21.51
CA ILE A 135 -30.45 28.67 -22.89
C ILE A 135 -31.55 27.92 -23.64
N TYR A 136 -31.58 26.60 -23.48
CA TYR A 136 -32.43 25.74 -24.29
C TYR A 136 -32.94 24.51 -23.52
N VAL A 137 -34.07 23.98 -23.96
CA VAL A 137 -34.70 22.77 -23.41
C VAL A 137 -35.19 21.90 -24.55
N TRP A 138 -34.76 20.65 -24.56
CA TRP A 138 -35.19 19.61 -25.49
C TRP A 138 -36.03 18.56 -24.74
N GLU A 139 -37.35 18.71 -24.76
CA GLU A 139 -38.32 17.80 -24.11
C GLU A 139 -39.11 16.96 -25.14
N LYS A 140 -38.44 16.44 -26.17
CA LYS A 140 -39.09 15.59 -27.19
C LYS A 140 -39.02 14.10 -26.90
N LEU A 141 -38.28 13.69 -25.87
CA LEU A 141 -38.09 12.27 -25.59
C LEU A 141 -39.25 11.78 -24.71
N LYS A 142 -39.78 10.60 -25.04
CA LYS A 142 -40.80 9.95 -24.20
C LYS A 142 -40.18 9.30 -22.96
N VAL A 143 -38.88 9.04 -23.03
CA VAL A 143 -38.08 8.30 -22.06
C VAL A 143 -37.03 9.25 -21.49
N ASP A 144 -36.56 8.94 -20.29
CA ASP A 144 -35.55 9.72 -19.59
C ASP A 144 -34.16 9.49 -20.16
N VAL A 145 -33.35 10.55 -20.17
CA VAL A 145 -31.96 10.48 -20.65
C VAL A 145 -31.09 9.93 -19.53
N THR A 146 -30.35 8.85 -19.80
CA THR A 146 -29.48 8.17 -18.83
C THR A 146 -28.01 8.55 -19.02
N TYR A 147 -27.60 8.82 -20.26
CA TYR A 147 -26.23 9.22 -20.57
C TYR A 147 -26.22 10.36 -21.59
N LEU A 148 -25.28 11.29 -21.40
CA LEU A 148 -24.99 12.37 -22.33
C LEU A 148 -23.49 12.44 -22.56
N TRP A 149 -23.13 12.60 -23.82
CA TRP A 149 -21.80 12.94 -24.25
C TRP A 149 -21.87 14.12 -25.20
N ALA A 150 -20.99 15.08 -25.03
CA ALA A 150 -20.90 16.26 -25.88
C ALA A 150 -19.45 16.40 -26.34
N THR A 151 -19.25 16.58 -27.64
CA THR A 151 -17.93 16.79 -28.22
C THR A 151 -17.91 18.02 -29.10
N ASP A 152 -16.81 18.74 -29.02
CA ASP A 152 -16.59 19.94 -29.80
C ASP A 152 -15.99 19.56 -31.17
N LEU A 153 -16.68 19.96 -32.24
CA LEU A 153 -16.21 19.81 -33.63
C LEU A 153 -15.70 21.15 -34.21
N GLY A 154 -15.44 22.14 -33.36
CA GLY A 154 -14.92 23.47 -33.69
C GLY A 154 -16.02 24.48 -34.01
N SER A 155 -16.88 24.18 -35.00
CA SER A 155 -18.01 25.05 -35.38
C SER A 155 -19.36 24.62 -34.80
N GLN A 156 -19.44 23.38 -34.33
CA GLN A 156 -20.66 22.76 -33.81
C GLN A 156 -20.29 21.83 -32.66
N ILE A 157 -21.24 21.59 -31.76
CA ILE A 157 -21.12 20.61 -30.70
C ILE A 157 -21.98 19.41 -31.09
N LEU A 158 -21.37 18.23 -31.18
CA LEU A 158 -22.11 17.00 -31.37
C LEU A 158 -22.51 16.42 -30.01
N ILE A 159 -23.80 16.29 -29.79
CA ILE A 159 -24.39 15.69 -28.60
C ILE A 159 -24.82 14.27 -28.93
N ALA A 160 -24.39 13.31 -28.12
CA ALA A 160 -24.89 11.93 -28.13
C ALA A 160 -25.62 11.67 -26.82
N SER A 161 -26.92 11.38 -26.88
CA SER A 161 -27.73 11.00 -25.72
C SER A 161 -28.14 9.53 -25.81
N VAL A 162 -28.14 8.84 -24.68
CA VAL A 162 -28.72 7.50 -24.55
C VAL A 162 -29.90 7.57 -23.60
N ASP A 163 -31.04 6.99 -24.00
CA ASP A 163 -32.22 6.89 -23.16
C ASP A 163 -32.22 5.61 -22.30
N GLU A 164 -33.21 5.48 -21.41
CA GLU A 164 -33.39 4.27 -20.58
C GLU A 164 -33.60 2.99 -21.40
N MET A 165 -34.08 3.11 -22.64
CA MET A 165 -34.27 1.98 -23.55
C MET A 165 -33.01 1.62 -24.34
N GLY A 166 -31.90 2.36 -24.15
CA GLY A 166 -30.65 2.17 -24.87
C GLY A 166 -30.63 2.77 -26.28
N THR A 167 -31.62 3.62 -26.62
CA THR A 167 -31.65 4.31 -27.91
C THR A 167 -30.64 5.44 -27.90
N VAL A 168 -29.74 5.44 -28.90
CA VAL A 168 -28.75 6.50 -29.09
C VAL A 168 -29.30 7.55 -30.04
N LEU A 169 -29.22 8.82 -29.64
CA LEU A 169 -29.63 9.97 -30.44
C LEU A 169 -28.46 10.93 -30.59
N HIS A 170 -28.11 11.25 -31.83
CA HIS A 170 -27.10 12.22 -32.17
C HIS A 170 -27.75 13.53 -32.61
N LEU A 171 -27.37 14.64 -31.97
CA LEU A 171 -27.91 15.96 -32.22
C LEU A 171 -26.76 16.95 -32.43
N PRO A 172 -26.70 17.67 -33.56
CA PRO A 172 -25.81 18.82 -33.70
C PRO A 172 -26.40 20.00 -32.91
N PHE A 173 -25.52 20.73 -32.23
CA PHE A 173 -25.82 21.97 -31.50
C PHE A 173 -24.91 23.10 -31.97
#